data_AF-A0A377XCZ1-F1
#
_entry.id   AF-A0A377XCZ1-F1
#
_cell.length_a   1.000
_cell.length_b   1.000
_cell.length_c   1.000
_cell.angle_alpha   90.00
_cell.angle_beta   90.00
_cell.angle_gamma   90.00
#
_symmetry.space_group_name_H-M   'P 1'
#
loop_
_entity.id
_entity.type
_entity.pdbx_description
1 polymer ?
#
loop_
_entity_poly.entity_id
_entity_poly.type
_entity_poly.pdbx_seq_one_letter_code
_entity_poly.pdbx_strand_id
1 'polypeptide(L)'
;MVTGRPFDASAEGTWAGNGLGCVVLRRLRDALLSGDPIISVILSSAVNNDGNRKVGYTAPSVAGQQAVIEEALMLAAIDDRQVGYIETHGTGTPLGDAIEIEALRNVYAPRPQDQRCALCSVKSNMGHLDTAAGIAGLLKTVLAVSRGQIPPLLNFHTPNPALKLEESPFTIPVSAQAWQDEMRYAGVSSFGIGGTNCHMIVASLPDALNARLPNTDSGRKSTALLLSAASDSALRRLATDYAGALRENADASSLAFTALHARRLDLPFRLAAPLNRETAEALSAWAGEKSGALVYSGHGASGKQVWLFTGQGSHWRTMGQTMYQHSTAFADTLDRCFFRL
;
A
#
# COMPACT_ATOMS: atom_id res chain seq x y z
N MET A 1 -25.21 11.34 -9.60
CA MET A 1 -24.01 12.09 -9.17
C MET A 1 -23.21 12.35 -10.43
N VAL A 2 -22.99 13.61 -10.79
CA VAL A 2 -22.19 13.92 -11.99
C VAL A 2 -20.73 13.89 -11.56
N THR A 3 -20.00 12.93 -12.10
CA THR A 3 -18.59 12.64 -11.82
C THR A 3 -17.74 13.14 -12.99
N GLY A 4 -16.43 13.32 -12.77
CA GLY A 4 -15.52 13.76 -13.84
C GLY A 4 -15.62 12.85 -15.06
N ARG A 5 -15.54 13.43 -16.26
CA ARG A 5 -15.55 12.70 -17.54
C ARG A 5 -14.26 12.94 -18.34
N PRO A 6 -13.07 12.54 -17.84
CA PRO A 6 -11.83 12.71 -18.58
C PRO A 6 -11.92 12.04 -19.95
N PHE A 7 -11.46 12.74 -20.98
CA PHE A 7 -11.34 12.26 -22.37
C PHE A 7 -12.65 11.99 -23.12
N ASP A 8 -13.80 12.10 -22.47
CA ASP A 8 -15.11 11.90 -23.10
C ASP A 8 -15.53 13.15 -23.90
N ALA A 9 -16.30 12.96 -24.96
CA ALA A 9 -16.85 14.04 -25.78
C ALA A 9 -17.75 15.01 -24.98
N SER A 10 -18.35 14.53 -23.89
CA SER A 10 -19.19 15.30 -22.96
C SER A 10 -18.44 15.86 -21.74
N ALA A 11 -17.11 15.98 -21.82
CA ALA A 11 -16.28 16.60 -20.80
C ALA A 11 -16.62 18.10 -20.65
N GLU A 12 -17.16 18.49 -19.49
CA GLU A 12 -17.64 19.87 -19.22
C GLU A 12 -16.80 20.60 -18.16
N GLY A 13 -15.73 19.97 -17.67
CA GLY A 13 -14.84 20.52 -16.67
C GLY A 13 -14.65 19.64 -15.44
N THR A 14 -14.03 20.25 -14.43
CA THR A 14 -13.59 19.58 -13.22
C THR A 14 -14.68 19.56 -12.16
N TRP A 15 -14.86 18.39 -11.54
CA TRP A 15 -15.72 18.22 -10.37
C TRP A 15 -14.89 18.24 -9.10
N ALA A 16 -15.26 19.05 -8.12
CA ALA A 16 -14.53 19.13 -6.85
C ALA A 16 -14.75 17.87 -6.00
N GLY A 17 -13.70 17.45 -5.30
CA GLY A 17 -13.77 16.41 -4.28
C GLY A 17 -12.90 16.77 -3.08
N ASN A 18 -13.02 15.99 -1.99
CA ASN A 18 -12.20 16.14 -0.79
C ASN A 18 -11.57 14.80 -0.44
N GLY A 19 -10.34 14.82 0.07
CA GLY A 19 -9.70 13.60 0.54
C GLY A 19 -8.34 13.87 1.17
N LEU A 20 -7.82 12.81 1.82
CA LEU A 20 -6.50 12.77 2.41
C LEU A 20 -5.87 11.44 2.03
N GLY A 21 -4.60 11.48 1.63
CA GLY A 21 -3.82 10.31 1.29
C GLY A 21 -2.45 10.40 1.92
N CYS A 22 -1.93 9.26 2.38
CA CYS A 22 -0.59 9.14 2.94
C CYS A 22 0.09 7.90 2.36
N VAL A 23 1.41 8.01 2.19
CA VAL A 23 2.29 6.89 1.86
C VAL A 23 3.48 6.90 2.81
N VAL A 24 4.04 5.72 3.08
CA VAL A 24 5.29 5.58 3.82
C VAL A 24 6.36 5.19 2.81
N LEU A 25 7.39 6.00 2.69
CA LEU A 25 8.48 5.78 1.75
C LEU A 25 9.74 5.40 2.48
N ARG A 26 10.47 4.44 1.91
CA ARG A 26 11.79 4.04 2.34
C ARG A 26 12.63 3.78 1.09
N ARG A 27 13.94 4.06 1.16
CA ARG A 27 14.85 3.65 0.08
C ARG A 27 14.74 2.13 -0.10
N LEU A 28 14.62 1.67 -1.35
CA LEU A 28 14.42 0.26 -1.67
C LEU A 28 15.45 -0.65 -1.00
N ARG A 29 16.74 -0.27 -1.04
CA ARG A 29 17.81 -0.99 -0.35
C ARG A 29 17.54 -1.18 1.15
N ASP A 30 17.09 -0.14 1.83
CA ASP A 30 16.87 -0.20 3.28
C ASP A 30 15.62 -1.01 3.63
N ALA A 31 14.58 -0.94 2.81
CA ALA A 31 13.38 -1.76 2.94
C ALA A 31 13.73 -3.25 2.77
N LEU A 32 14.53 -3.59 1.75
CA LEU A 32 15.01 -4.95 1.53
C LEU A 32 15.88 -5.48 2.68
N LEU A 33 16.78 -4.65 3.23
CA LEU A 33 17.64 -5.03 4.36
C LEU A 33 16.85 -5.22 5.66
N SER A 34 15.78 -4.44 5.87
CA SER A 34 14.92 -4.58 7.05
C SER A 34 13.81 -5.61 6.90
N GLY A 35 13.61 -6.16 5.70
CA GLY A 35 12.49 -7.06 5.44
C GLY A 35 11.12 -6.36 5.52
N ASP A 36 11.08 -5.07 5.21
CA ASP A 36 9.82 -4.32 5.17
C ASP A 36 8.94 -4.82 4.01
N PRO A 37 7.61 -4.84 4.16
CA PRO A 37 6.72 -5.10 3.04
C PRO A 37 6.83 -3.97 2.02
N ILE A 38 7.07 -4.34 0.75
CA ILE A 38 7.20 -3.38 -0.34
C ILE A 38 6.04 -3.60 -1.30
N ILE A 39 5.24 -2.56 -1.54
CA ILE A 39 4.04 -2.63 -2.40
C ILE A 39 4.38 -2.33 -3.86
N SER A 40 5.21 -1.30 -4.08
CA SER A 40 5.70 -0.86 -5.39
C SER A 40 6.93 0.02 -5.18
N VAL A 41 7.62 0.37 -6.27
CA VAL A 41 8.82 1.22 -6.25
C VAL A 41 8.56 2.50 -7.03
N ILE A 42 8.86 3.66 -6.46
CA ILE A 42 8.96 4.91 -7.22
C ILE A 42 10.36 4.96 -7.82
N LEU A 43 10.48 4.84 -9.13
CA LEU A 43 11.77 4.87 -9.84
C LEU A 43 12.28 6.30 -10.00
N SER A 44 11.38 7.23 -10.32
CA SER A 44 11.73 8.63 -10.53
C SER A 44 10.56 9.56 -10.26
N SER A 45 10.89 10.83 -10.06
CA SER A 45 9.96 11.95 -10.06
C SER A 45 10.66 13.15 -10.69
N ALA A 46 10.00 13.82 -11.63
CA ALA A 46 10.45 15.08 -12.21
C ALA A 46 9.43 16.18 -11.92
N VAL A 47 9.92 17.40 -11.72
CA VAL A 47 9.08 18.59 -11.48
C VAL A 47 9.63 19.76 -12.27
N ASN A 48 8.77 20.47 -13.01
CA ASN A 48 9.15 21.68 -13.73
C ASN A 48 8.06 22.78 -13.62
N ASN A 49 8.22 23.87 -14.38
CA ASN A 49 7.20 24.89 -14.51
C ASN A 49 7.04 25.38 -15.96
N ASP A 50 5.80 25.60 -16.40
CA ASP A 50 5.45 26.12 -17.73
C ASP A 50 6.02 27.52 -18.03
N GLY A 51 6.39 28.26 -17.00
CA GLY A 51 6.99 29.59 -17.11
C GLY A 51 6.10 30.57 -17.86
N ASN A 52 6.72 31.37 -18.75
CA ASN A 52 6.05 32.34 -19.61
C ASN A 52 5.57 31.75 -20.96
N ARG A 53 5.72 30.43 -21.16
CA ARG A 53 5.40 29.76 -22.44
C ARG A 53 3.90 29.46 -22.59
N LYS A 54 3.10 29.70 -21.54
CA LYS A 54 1.65 29.51 -21.53
C LYS A 54 0.91 30.80 -21.89
N VAL A 55 -0.21 30.67 -22.60
CA VAL A 55 -1.06 31.79 -23.07
C VAL A 55 -1.76 32.58 -21.97
N GLY A 56 -1.75 32.09 -20.73
CA GLY A 56 -2.26 32.77 -19.56
C GLY A 56 -1.84 32.06 -18.28
N TYR A 57 -2.00 32.71 -17.12
CA TYR A 57 -1.53 32.15 -15.84
C TYR A 57 -2.13 30.75 -15.53
N THR A 58 -3.39 30.55 -15.88
CA THR A 58 -4.14 29.31 -15.61
C THR A 58 -4.08 28.29 -16.75
N ALA A 59 -3.49 28.64 -17.90
CA ALA A 59 -3.46 27.76 -19.06
C ALA A 59 -2.28 26.76 -18.94
N PRO A 60 -2.50 25.46 -19.20
CA PRO A 60 -1.41 24.50 -19.22
C PRO A 60 -0.54 24.64 -20.48
N SER A 61 0.66 24.03 -20.49
CA SER A 61 1.57 24.00 -21.64
C SER A 61 1.90 22.59 -22.10
N VAL A 62 1.71 22.31 -23.39
CA VAL A 62 2.14 21.05 -24.04
C VAL A 62 3.64 20.81 -23.83
N ALA A 63 4.46 21.83 -24.10
CA ALA A 63 5.92 21.71 -23.99
C ALA A 63 6.40 21.49 -22.55
N GLY A 64 5.73 22.10 -21.57
CA GLY A 64 6.05 21.91 -20.15
C GLY A 64 5.73 20.48 -19.68
N GLN A 65 4.56 19.97 -20.06
CA GLN A 65 4.17 18.59 -19.76
C GLN A 65 5.02 17.56 -20.52
N GLN A 66 5.35 17.81 -21.78
CA GLN A 66 6.26 16.95 -22.53
C GLN A 66 7.63 16.84 -21.81
N ALA A 67 8.23 17.99 -21.47
CA ALA A 67 9.55 18.02 -20.85
C ALA A 67 9.60 17.31 -19.48
N VAL A 68 8.57 17.45 -18.65
CA VAL A 68 8.55 16.77 -17.33
C VAL A 68 8.37 15.26 -17.46
N ILE A 69 7.63 14.80 -18.48
CA ILE A 69 7.46 13.36 -18.75
C ILE A 69 8.76 12.77 -19.30
N GLU A 70 9.41 13.43 -20.26
CA GLU A 70 10.72 13.02 -20.80
C GLU A 70 11.79 12.95 -19.70
N GLU A 71 11.85 13.95 -18.82
CA GLU A 71 12.78 13.97 -17.70
C GLU A 71 12.53 12.81 -16.72
N ALA A 72 11.27 12.53 -16.39
CA ALA A 72 10.92 11.41 -15.52
C ALA A 72 11.29 10.04 -16.12
N LEU A 73 11.06 9.83 -17.42
CA LEU A 73 11.47 8.61 -18.12
C LEU A 73 13.00 8.47 -18.16
N MET A 74 13.71 9.55 -18.46
CA MET A 74 15.18 9.60 -18.46
C MET A 74 15.75 9.24 -17.08
N LEU A 75 15.22 9.85 -16.01
CA LEU A 75 15.65 9.58 -14.63
C LEU A 75 15.33 8.15 -14.18
N ALA A 76 14.22 7.57 -14.66
CA ALA A 76 13.89 6.17 -14.42
C ALA A 76 14.74 5.19 -15.24
N ALA A 77 15.46 5.68 -16.26
CA ALA A 77 16.24 4.89 -17.21
C ALA A 77 15.41 3.78 -17.89
N ILE A 78 14.19 4.11 -18.30
CA ILE A 78 13.29 3.22 -19.06
C ILE A 78 12.90 3.83 -20.40
N ASP A 79 12.60 2.97 -21.37
CA ASP A 79 12.03 3.35 -22.66
C ASP A 79 10.52 3.63 -22.53
N ASP A 80 10.00 4.52 -23.37
CA ASP A 80 8.58 4.86 -23.36
C ASP A 80 7.72 3.59 -23.52
N ARG A 81 8.16 2.63 -24.35
CA ARG A 81 7.49 1.36 -24.64
C ARG A 81 7.30 0.43 -23.45
N GLN A 82 8.06 0.64 -22.39
CA GLN A 82 7.92 -0.13 -21.15
C GLN A 82 6.75 0.36 -20.28
N VAL A 83 6.26 1.59 -20.50
CA VAL A 83 5.12 2.12 -19.75
C VAL A 83 3.81 1.58 -20.34
N GLY A 84 3.07 0.83 -19.52
CA GLY A 84 1.79 0.22 -19.88
C GLY A 84 0.57 0.96 -19.36
N TYR A 85 0.74 1.86 -18.39
CA TYR A 85 -0.35 2.60 -17.77
C TYR A 85 0.09 4.02 -17.39
N ILE A 86 -0.76 5.02 -17.61
CA ILE A 86 -0.55 6.37 -17.11
C ILE A 86 -1.81 6.82 -16.39
N GLU A 87 -1.65 7.13 -15.12
CA GLU A 87 -2.60 7.90 -14.35
C GLU A 87 -2.37 9.38 -14.67
N THR A 88 -3.23 9.92 -15.52
CA THR A 88 -3.14 11.28 -16.02
C THR A 88 -3.60 12.30 -14.97
N HIS A 89 -3.28 13.57 -15.20
CA HIS A 89 -3.92 14.66 -14.49
C HIS A 89 -5.42 14.70 -14.84
N GLY A 90 -5.79 14.51 -16.10
CA GLY A 90 -7.12 14.11 -16.59
C GLY A 90 -8.27 14.77 -15.85
N THR A 91 -8.41 16.08 -16.03
CA THR A 91 -9.37 16.90 -15.27
C THR A 91 -10.76 16.92 -15.87
N GLY A 92 -10.94 16.35 -17.08
CA GLY A 92 -12.20 16.43 -17.81
C GLY A 92 -12.47 17.82 -18.34
N THR A 93 -11.43 18.62 -18.54
CA THR A 93 -11.55 19.93 -19.21
C THR A 93 -11.20 19.76 -20.68
N PRO A 94 -12.02 20.23 -21.64
CA PRO A 94 -11.74 20.03 -23.07
C PRO A 94 -10.35 20.48 -23.50
N LEU A 95 -9.90 21.65 -23.03
CA LEU A 95 -8.57 22.19 -23.33
C LEU A 95 -7.45 21.44 -22.59
N GLY A 96 -7.64 21.13 -21.31
CA GLY A 96 -6.62 20.46 -20.49
C GLY A 96 -6.36 19.03 -20.96
N ASP A 97 -7.43 18.27 -21.23
CA ASP A 97 -7.34 16.92 -21.75
C ASP A 97 -6.66 16.90 -23.14
N ALA A 98 -6.97 17.87 -24.01
CA ALA A 98 -6.31 17.98 -25.31
C ALA A 98 -4.79 18.26 -25.19
N ILE A 99 -4.41 19.19 -24.33
CA ILE A 99 -3.00 19.53 -24.08
C ILE A 99 -2.24 18.34 -23.48
N GLU A 100 -2.85 17.62 -22.54
CA GLU A 100 -2.24 16.46 -21.91
C GLU A 100 -2.03 15.30 -22.90
N ILE A 101 -3.04 14.99 -23.72
CA ILE A 101 -2.90 13.96 -24.76
C ILE A 101 -1.85 14.36 -25.80
N GLU A 102 -1.79 15.62 -26.20
CA GLU A 102 -0.78 16.10 -27.14
C GLU A 102 0.64 15.97 -26.56
N ALA A 103 0.85 16.40 -25.31
CA ALA A 103 2.13 16.26 -24.62
C ALA A 103 2.56 14.79 -24.53
N LEU A 104 1.63 13.91 -24.19
CA LEU A 104 1.87 12.46 -24.15
C LEU A 104 2.23 11.90 -25.53
N ARG A 105 1.54 12.32 -26.61
CA ARG A 105 1.86 11.87 -27.98
C ARG A 105 3.24 12.30 -28.47
N ASN A 106 3.77 13.41 -27.95
CA ASN A 106 5.11 13.87 -28.29
C ASN A 106 6.21 13.03 -27.63
N VAL A 107 5.91 12.37 -26.50
CA VAL A 107 6.88 11.54 -25.76
C VAL A 107 6.77 10.06 -26.13
N TYR A 108 5.55 9.55 -26.26
CA TYR A 108 5.30 8.13 -26.45
C TYR A 108 5.20 7.79 -27.94
N ALA A 109 6.04 6.88 -28.41
CA ALA A 109 6.10 6.48 -29.81
C ALA A 109 4.84 5.69 -30.22
N PRO A 110 4.38 5.78 -31.49
CA PRO A 110 3.28 4.96 -31.99
C PRO A 110 3.48 3.46 -31.75
N ARG A 111 2.39 2.76 -31.39
CA ARG A 111 2.39 1.32 -31.08
C ARG A 111 1.19 0.57 -31.68
N PRO A 112 1.34 -0.73 -31.96
CA PRO A 112 0.23 -1.63 -32.27
C PRO A 112 -0.87 -1.57 -31.20
N GLN A 113 -2.11 -1.86 -31.59
CA GLN A 113 -3.29 -1.71 -30.73
C GLN A 113 -3.22 -2.54 -29.44
N ASP A 114 -2.63 -3.74 -29.51
CA ASP A 114 -2.42 -4.68 -28.41
C ASP A 114 -1.29 -4.28 -27.44
N GLN A 115 -0.50 -3.26 -27.80
CA GLN A 115 0.64 -2.75 -27.02
C GLN A 115 0.46 -1.29 -26.59
N ARG A 116 -0.75 -0.74 -26.76
CA ARG A 116 -1.06 0.64 -26.39
C ARG A 116 -1.03 0.83 -24.88
N CYS A 117 -0.50 1.96 -24.45
CA CYS A 117 -0.50 2.35 -23.05
C CYS A 117 -1.91 2.77 -22.61
N ALA A 118 -2.40 2.24 -21.49
CA ALA A 118 -3.69 2.62 -20.95
C ALA A 118 -3.61 4.02 -20.29
N LEU A 119 -4.59 4.88 -20.58
CA LEU A 119 -4.75 6.17 -19.88
C LEU A 119 -5.96 6.14 -18.97
N CYS A 120 -5.79 6.73 -17.78
CA CYS A 120 -6.81 6.70 -16.75
C CYS A 120 -6.71 7.94 -15.86
N SER A 121 -7.80 8.28 -15.15
CA SER A 121 -7.80 9.33 -14.13
C SER A 121 -8.77 8.98 -13.01
N VAL A 122 -8.28 8.96 -11.77
CA VAL A 122 -9.03 8.71 -10.53
C VAL A 122 -10.12 9.76 -10.32
N LYS A 123 -10.00 10.92 -11.00
CA LYS A 123 -10.97 12.01 -10.91
C LYS A 123 -12.34 11.61 -11.49
N SER A 124 -12.41 10.56 -12.34
CA SER A 124 -13.69 9.99 -12.75
C SER A 124 -14.45 9.30 -11.61
N ASN A 125 -13.77 8.90 -10.54
CA ASN A 125 -14.34 8.18 -9.40
C ASN A 125 -14.65 9.12 -8.22
N MET A 126 -13.73 10.05 -7.94
CA MET A 126 -13.74 10.82 -6.70
C MET A 126 -13.72 12.35 -6.91
N GLY A 127 -13.72 12.81 -8.15
CA GLY A 127 -13.48 14.22 -8.47
C GLY A 127 -12.03 14.65 -8.25
N HIS A 128 -11.78 15.94 -8.41
CA HIS A 128 -10.49 16.56 -8.19
C HIS A 128 -10.34 16.96 -6.72
N LEU A 129 -9.46 16.26 -6.01
CA LEU A 129 -9.21 16.45 -4.57
C LEU A 129 -8.27 17.62 -4.27
N ASP A 130 -8.20 18.60 -5.16
CA ASP A 130 -7.23 19.71 -5.13
C ASP A 130 -5.79 19.24 -4.76
N THR A 131 -5.26 19.70 -3.63
CA THR A 131 -3.95 19.36 -3.09
C THR A 131 -3.71 17.86 -2.90
N ALA A 132 -4.77 17.06 -2.70
CA ALA A 132 -4.70 15.61 -2.55
C ALA A 132 -4.85 14.84 -3.89
N ALA A 133 -5.00 15.52 -5.02
CA ALA A 133 -5.21 14.86 -6.31
C ALA A 133 -4.02 14.00 -6.74
N GLY A 134 -2.79 14.48 -6.54
CA GLY A 134 -1.58 13.74 -6.87
C GLY A 134 -1.43 12.45 -6.06
N ILE A 135 -1.66 12.51 -4.75
CA ILE A 135 -1.56 11.33 -3.88
C ILE A 135 -2.67 10.30 -4.16
N ALA A 136 -3.88 10.75 -4.54
CA ALA A 136 -4.94 9.84 -4.97
C ALA A 136 -4.58 9.09 -6.27
N GLY A 137 -4.04 9.80 -7.26
CA GLY A 137 -3.54 9.19 -8.50
C GLY A 137 -2.39 8.21 -8.23
N LEU A 138 -1.45 8.58 -7.36
CA LEU A 138 -0.35 7.71 -6.94
C LEU A 138 -0.85 6.44 -6.27
N LEU A 139 -1.80 6.53 -5.33
CA LEU A 139 -2.37 5.36 -4.65
C LEU A 139 -3.08 4.41 -5.63
N LYS A 140 -3.90 4.94 -6.54
CA LYS A 140 -4.54 4.13 -7.59
C LYS A 140 -3.50 3.42 -8.45
N THR A 141 -2.45 4.13 -8.85
CA THR A 141 -1.36 3.59 -9.68
C THR A 141 -0.59 2.49 -8.97
N VAL A 142 -0.18 2.73 -7.72
CA VAL A 142 0.50 1.73 -6.88
C VAL A 142 -0.35 0.47 -6.74
N LEU A 143 -1.66 0.61 -6.52
CA LEU A 143 -2.56 -0.55 -6.44
C LEU A 143 -2.71 -1.27 -7.78
N ALA A 144 -2.78 -0.55 -8.90
CA ALA A 144 -2.88 -1.14 -10.24
C ALA A 144 -1.62 -1.95 -10.57
N VAL A 145 -0.45 -1.37 -10.32
CA VAL A 145 0.87 -1.99 -10.52
C VAL A 145 1.05 -3.19 -9.60
N SER A 146 0.76 -3.06 -8.29
CA SER A 146 0.99 -4.14 -7.33
C SER A 146 0.03 -5.32 -7.54
N ARG A 147 -1.20 -5.07 -8.01
CA ARG A 147 -2.21 -6.11 -8.24
C ARG A 147 -2.19 -6.68 -9.65
N GLY A 148 -1.40 -6.11 -10.56
CA GLY A 148 -1.40 -6.50 -11.97
C GLY A 148 -2.78 -6.32 -12.61
N GLN A 149 -3.46 -5.21 -12.32
CA GLN A 149 -4.79 -4.91 -12.86
C GLN A 149 -4.92 -3.44 -13.22
N ILE A 150 -5.36 -3.17 -14.45
CA ILE A 150 -5.71 -1.83 -14.91
C ILE A 150 -7.22 -1.63 -14.68
N PRO A 151 -7.63 -0.69 -13.81
CA PRO A 151 -9.05 -0.43 -13.56
C PRO A 151 -9.69 0.32 -14.75
N PRO A 152 -11.02 0.21 -14.93
CA PRO A 152 -11.72 1.00 -15.94
C PRO A 152 -11.74 2.49 -15.59
N LEU A 153 -11.77 3.33 -16.62
CA LEU A 153 -12.12 4.75 -16.51
C LEU A 153 -13.65 4.88 -16.47
N LEU A 154 -14.17 5.54 -15.43
CA LEU A 154 -15.62 5.74 -15.31
C LEU A 154 -16.08 6.94 -16.17
N ASN A 155 -17.36 6.92 -16.56
CA ASN A 155 -18.02 8.00 -17.31
C ASN A 155 -17.37 8.31 -18.67
N PHE A 156 -16.71 7.32 -19.26
CA PHE A 156 -16.20 7.37 -20.61
C PHE A 156 -17.08 6.51 -21.52
N HIS A 157 -17.75 7.15 -22.48
CA HIS A 157 -18.71 6.55 -23.40
C HIS A 157 -18.31 6.82 -24.85
N THR A 158 -18.01 8.08 -25.18
CA THR A 158 -17.67 8.50 -26.53
C THR A 158 -16.34 9.25 -26.48
N PRO A 159 -15.29 8.79 -27.18
CA PRO A 159 -14.01 9.51 -27.19
C PRO A 159 -14.21 10.91 -27.74
N ASN A 160 -13.59 11.91 -27.10
CA ASN A 160 -13.58 13.26 -27.64
C ASN A 160 -12.78 13.26 -28.97
N PRO A 161 -13.42 13.60 -30.12
CA PRO A 161 -12.80 13.51 -31.43
C PRO A 161 -11.58 14.44 -31.57
N ALA A 162 -11.52 15.54 -30.80
CA ALA A 162 -10.38 16.45 -30.79
C ALA A 162 -9.08 15.79 -30.30
N LEU A 163 -9.18 14.73 -29.49
CA LEU A 163 -8.03 14.03 -28.92
C LEU A 163 -7.39 13.05 -29.92
N LYS A 164 -8.14 12.62 -30.94
CA LYS A 164 -7.72 11.62 -31.94
C LYS A 164 -7.05 10.38 -31.30
N LEU A 165 -7.67 9.84 -30.23
CA LEU A 165 -7.13 8.74 -29.43
C LEU A 165 -6.88 7.47 -30.26
N GLU A 166 -7.71 7.20 -31.26
CA GLU A 166 -7.55 6.05 -32.16
C GLU A 166 -6.23 6.09 -32.95
N GLU A 167 -5.69 7.28 -33.22
CA GLU A 167 -4.41 7.50 -33.92
C GLU A 167 -3.22 7.65 -32.95
N SER A 168 -3.44 7.44 -31.66
CA SER A 168 -2.44 7.62 -30.61
C SER A 168 -1.90 6.26 -30.13
N PRO A 169 -0.74 6.22 -29.42
CA PRO A 169 -0.25 5.00 -28.79
C PRO A 169 -1.05 4.62 -27.52
N PHE A 170 -2.22 5.23 -27.31
CA PHE A 170 -2.99 5.14 -26.09
C PHE A 170 -4.34 4.45 -26.28
N THR A 171 -4.82 3.85 -25.19
CA THR A 171 -6.17 3.27 -25.09
C THR A 171 -6.83 3.69 -23.80
N ILE A 172 -8.17 3.76 -23.79
CA ILE A 172 -8.96 4.06 -22.59
C ILE A 172 -9.63 2.75 -22.12
N PRO A 173 -9.30 2.23 -20.93
CA PRO A 173 -9.89 1.00 -20.43
C PRO A 173 -11.34 1.25 -20.00
N VAL A 174 -12.30 0.59 -20.63
CA VAL A 174 -13.74 0.65 -20.27
C VAL A 174 -14.20 -0.53 -19.39
N SER A 175 -13.33 -1.51 -19.21
CA SER A 175 -13.49 -2.65 -18.28
C SER A 175 -12.17 -2.90 -17.57
N ALA A 176 -12.21 -3.61 -16.43
CA ALA A 176 -10.98 -4.01 -15.74
C ALA A 176 -10.19 -4.99 -16.60
N GLN A 177 -8.88 -4.76 -16.73
CA GLN A 177 -7.98 -5.56 -17.55
C GLN A 177 -6.87 -6.16 -16.68
N ALA A 178 -6.56 -7.43 -16.89
CA ALA A 178 -5.38 -8.05 -16.29
C ALA A 178 -4.12 -7.45 -16.94
N TRP A 179 -3.15 -7.04 -16.12
CA TRP A 179 -1.88 -6.50 -16.57
C TRP A 179 -0.79 -7.54 -16.30
N GLN A 180 -0.46 -8.30 -17.35
CA GLN A 180 0.31 -9.55 -17.25
C GLN A 180 1.82 -9.39 -17.46
N ASP A 181 2.31 -8.16 -17.69
CA ASP A 181 3.74 -7.92 -17.86
C ASP A 181 4.50 -8.34 -16.61
N GLU A 182 5.66 -8.98 -16.79
CA GLU A 182 6.56 -9.39 -15.70
C GLU A 182 6.95 -8.19 -14.82
N MET A 183 7.33 -7.09 -15.47
CA MET A 183 7.57 -5.80 -14.85
C MET A 183 6.59 -4.77 -15.39
N ARG A 184 5.83 -4.16 -14.48
CA ARG A 184 4.79 -3.19 -14.82
C ARG A 184 5.30 -1.80 -14.47
N TYR A 185 5.39 -0.93 -15.47
CA TYR A 185 5.78 0.47 -15.30
C TYR A 185 4.60 1.38 -15.58
N ALA A 186 4.38 2.33 -14.69
CA ALA A 186 3.29 3.28 -14.76
C ALA A 186 3.75 4.72 -14.57
N GLY A 187 3.19 5.64 -15.36
CA GLY A 187 3.31 7.07 -15.15
C GLY A 187 2.22 7.63 -14.24
N VAL A 188 2.54 8.68 -13.48
CA VAL A 188 1.55 9.45 -12.69
C VAL A 188 1.78 10.93 -12.92
N SER A 189 0.80 11.63 -13.48
CA SER A 189 0.85 13.06 -13.79
C SER A 189 0.02 13.90 -12.82
N SER A 190 0.54 15.05 -12.41
CA SER A 190 -0.22 16.08 -11.70
C SER A 190 0.25 17.47 -12.12
N PHE A 191 -0.67 18.29 -12.63
CA PHE A 191 -0.36 19.61 -13.17
C PHE A 191 -1.11 20.68 -12.38
N GLY A 192 -0.35 21.57 -11.71
CA GLY A 192 -0.90 22.58 -10.83
C GLY A 192 -1.35 23.83 -11.58
N ILE A 193 -2.40 24.49 -11.05
CA ILE A 193 -2.79 25.83 -11.50
C ILE A 193 -1.63 26.80 -11.27
N GLY A 194 -1.16 27.47 -12.34
CA GLY A 194 0.09 28.25 -12.34
C GLY A 194 1.24 27.59 -13.11
N GLY A 195 1.08 26.33 -13.51
CA GLY A 195 1.96 25.64 -14.45
C GLY A 195 3.07 24.82 -13.82
N THR A 196 3.04 24.55 -12.51
CA THR A 196 3.98 23.60 -11.89
C THR A 196 3.54 22.19 -12.21
N ASN A 197 4.37 21.45 -12.93
CA ASN A 197 4.06 20.09 -13.38
C ASN A 197 4.88 19.07 -12.61
N CYS A 198 4.30 17.91 -12.35
CA CYS A 198 4.99 16.76 -11.78
C CYS A 198 4.63 15.50 -12.57
N HIS A 199 5.64 14.67 -12.86
CA HIS A 199 5.44 13.32 -13.38
C HIS A 199 6.31 12.33 -12.60
N MET A 200 5.74 11.18 -12.26
CA MET A 200 6.42 10.11 -11.52
C MET A 200 6.35 8.80 -12.29
N ILE A 201 7.40 7.98 -12.19
CA ILE A 201 7.41 6.61 -12.70
C ILE A 201 7.35 5.64 -11.52
N VAL A 202 6.34 4.77 -11.52
CA VAL A 202 6.12 3.71 -10.54
C VAL A 202 6.31 2.36 -11.21
N ALA A 203 7.02 1.45 -10.55
CA ALA A 203 7.27 0.10 -11.04
C ALA A 203 6.80 -0.97 -10.04
N SER A 204 6.43 -2.13 -10.57
CA SER A 204 6.27 -3.34 -9.77
C SER A 204 7.63 -3.78 -9.21
N LEU A 205 7.60 -4.64 -8.21
CA LEU A 205 8.80 -5.38 -7.80
C LEU A 205 8.93 -6.63 -8.67
N PRO A 206 10.16 -7.07 -8.98
CA PRO A 206 10.41 -8.40 -9.51
C PRO A 206 9.79 -9.47 -8.60
N ASP A 207 9.19 -10.51 -9.17
CA ASP A 207 8.50 -11.55 -8.40
C ASP A 207 9.40 -12.25 -7.38
N ALA A 208 10.69 -12.40 -7.71
CA ALA A 208 11.72 -12.92 -6.80
C ALA A 208 11.87 -12.09 -5.49
N LEU A 209 11.48 -10.81 -5.51
CA LEU A 209 11.46 -9.94 -4.33
C LEU A 209 10.08 -9.88 -3.66
N ASN A 210 8.98 -10.10 -4.40
CA ASN A 210 7.62 -10.18 -3.86
C ASN A 210 7.41 -11.39 -2.93
N ALA A 211 8.11 -12.50 -3.18
CA ALA A 211 7.94 -13.76 -2.45
C ALA A 211 8.47 -13.74 -0.99
N ARG A 212 8.98 -12.61 -0.49
CA ARG A 212 9.57 -12.50 0.85
C ARG A 212 8.61 -11.94 1.91
N LEU A 213 7.34 -12.37 1.90
CA LEU A 213 6.61 -12.37 3.17
C LEU A 213 7.42 -13.24 4.14
N PRO A 214 7.60 -12.83 5.41
CA PRO A 214 8.44 -13.56 6.35
C PRO A 214 7.97 -15.01 6.39
N ASN A 215 8.79 -15.89 5.81
CA ASN A 215 8.48 -17.30 5.75
C ASN A 215 8.36 -17.77 7.20
N THR A 216 7.18 -18.21 7.61
CA THR A 216 6.91 -18.74 8.96
C THR A 216 7.67 -20.05 9.21
N ASP A 217 8.41 -20.55 8.21
CA ASP A 217 9.38 -21.64 8.27
C ASP A 217 10.57 -21.44 9.22
N SER A 218 10.67 -20.32 9.95
CA SER A 218 11.61 -20.22 11.08
C SER A 218 11.33 -21.21 12.23
N GLY A 219 10.30 -22.06 12.10
CA GLY A 219 10.03 -23.20 13.00
C GLY A 219 9.44 -22.81 14.36
N ARG A 220 9.48 -21.53 14.73
CA ARG A 220 8.87 -21.01 15.96
C ARG A 220 7.46 -20.50 15.68
N LYS A 221 6.48 -21.40 15.79
CA LYS A 221 5.07 -21.02 15.80
C LYS A 221 4.77 -20.20 17.06
N SER A 222 4.23 -19.00 16.91
CA SER A 222 3.70 -18.23 18.04
C SER A 222 2.62 -19.06 18.74
N THR A 223 2.71 -19.17 20.06
CA THR A 223 1.70 -19.88 20.87
C THR A 223 0.59 -18.97 21.39
N ALA A 224 0.75 -17.65 21.21
CA ALA A 224 -0.19 -16.65 21.66
C ALA A 224 -0.30 -15.49 20.67
N LEU A 225 -1.48 -14.88 20.64
CA LEU A 225 -1.73 -13.59 20.02
C LEU A 225 -1.65 -12.50 21.10
N LEU A 226 -0.77 -11.52 20.88
CA LEU A 226 -0.60 -10.37 21.78
C LEU A 226 -1.10 -9.10 21.10
N LEU A 227 -1.97 -8.37 21.77
CA LEU A 227 -2.55 -7.13 21.28
C LEU A 227 -2.40 -6.02 22.34
N SER A 228 -2.24 -4.78 21.89
CA SER A 228 -2.36 -3.61 22.75
C SER A 228 -3.05 -2.44 22.07
N ALA A 229 -3.67 -1.56 22.86
CA ALA A 229 -4.34 -0.37 22.40
C ALA A 229 -4.29 0.77 23.44
N ALA A 230 -4.57 1.99 22.98
CA ALA A 230 -4.60 3.19 23.83
C ALA A 230 -5.89 3.32 24.66
N SER A 231 -6.93 2.55 24.35
CA SER A 231 -8.19 2.50 25.10
C SER A 231 -8.78 1.10 25.09
N ASP A 232 -9.63 0.79 26.07
CA ASP A 232 -10.40 -0.46 26.12
C ASP A 232 -11.24 -0.66 24.85
N SER A 233 -11.96 0.38 24.41
CA SER A 233 -12.77 0.34 23.18
C SER A 233 -11.95 0.06 21.92
N ALA A 234 -10.71 0.57 21.83
CA ALA A 234 -9.82 0.28 20.71
C ALA A 234 -9.30 -1.16 20.78
N LEU A 235 -9.03 -1.68 21.98
CA LEU A 235 -8.61 -3.07 22.16
C LEU A 235 -9.73 -4.06 21.78
N ARG A 236 -10.98 -3.74 22.15
CA ARG A 236 -12.17 -4.53 21.76
C ARG A 236 -12.38 -4.56 20.25
N ARG A 237 -12.29 -3.41 19.58
CA ARG A 237 -12.37 -3.36 18.11
C ARG A 237 -11.27 -4.20 17.48
N LEU A 238 -10.03 -4.06 17.96
CA LEU A 238 -8.92 -4.85 17.47
C LEU A 238 -9.13 -6.36 17.67
N ALA A 239 -9.67 -6.79 18.82
CA ALA A 239 -10.00 -8.19 19.06
C ALA A 239 -11.08 -8.69 18.08
N THR A 240 -12.11 -7.88 17.81
CA THR A 240 -13.14 -8.20 16.80
C THR A 240 -12.54 -8.32 15.38
N ASP A 241 -11.68 -7.39 14.99
CA ASP A 241 -11.04 -7.39 13.67
C ASP A 241 -10.16 -8.65 13.47
N TYR A 242 -9.35 -8.99 14.48
CA TYR A 242 -8.54 -10.22 14.45
C TYR A 242 -9.39 -11.49 14.45
N ALA A 243 -10.49 -11.51 15.20
CA ALA A 243 -11.42 -12.63 15.15
C ALA A 243 -12.09 -12.77 13.78
N GLY A 244 -12.42 -11.66 13.11
CA GLY A 244 -12.91 -11.64 11.74
C GLY A 244 -11.90 -12.24 10.76
N ALA A 245 -10.66 -11.74 10.79
CA ALA A 245 -9.58 -12.23 9.93
C ALA A 245 -9.31 -13.74 10.12
N LEU A 246 -9.31 -14.24 11.36
CA LEU A 246 -9.14 -15.66 11.65
C LEU A 246 -10.30 -16.52 11.10
N ARG A 247 -11.54 -16.02 11.13
CA ARG A 247 -12.71 -16.72 10.54
C ARG A 247 -12.65 -16.75 9.02
N GLU A 248 -12.07 -15.71 8.41
CA GLU A 248 -11.79 -15.64 6.97
C GLU A 248 -10.57 -16.47 6.56
N ASN A 249 -10.08 -17.35 7.44
CA ASN A 249 -8.95 -18.26 7.23
C ASN A 249 -7.60 -17.56 7.00
N ALA A 250 -7.41 -16.35 7.54
CA ALA A 250 -6.07 -15.76 7.60
C ALA A 250 -5.12 -16.67 8.42
N ASP A 251 -3.85 -16.77 8.00
CA ASP A 251 -2.87 -17.56 8.74
C ASP A 251 -2.62 -16.96 10.13
N ALA A 252 -3.04 -17.72 11.15
CA ALA A 252 -2.92 -17.36 12.55
C ALA A 252 -1.45 -17.07 12.95
N SER A 253 -0.50 -17.81 12.39
CA SER A 253 0.93 -17.65 12.71
C SER A 253 1.44 -16.31 12.18
N SER A 254 1.11 -15.96 10.94
CA SER A 254 1.42 -14.68 10.32
C SER A 254 0.77 -13.50 11.04
N LEU A 255 -0.49 -13.63 11.48
CA LEU A 255 -1.17 -12.60 12.28
C LEU A 255 -0.47 -12.38 13.62
N ALA A 256 -0.16 -13.45 14.35
CA ALA A 256 0.53 -13.35 15.64
C ALA A 256 1.96 -12.78 15.48
N PHE A 257 2.68 -13.20 14.45
CA PHE A 257 3.99 -12.66 14.11
C PHE A 257 3.91 -11.15 13.82
N THR A 258 2.97 -10.73 12.99
CA THR A 258 2.78 -9.32 12.62
C THR A 258 2.35 -8.48 13.82
N ALA A 259 1.42 -8.98 14.65
CA ALA A 259 1.00 -8.31 15.87
C ALA A 259 2.18 -8.07 16.84
N LEU A 260 3.09 -9.04 16.95
CA LEU A 260 4.26 -8.98 17.82
C LEU A 260 5.34 -8.00 17.30
N HIS A 261 5.61 -8.00 16.00
CA HIS A 261 6.76 -7.28 15.43
C HIS A 261 6.40 -5.91 14.83
N ALA A 262 5.18 -5.74 14.31
CA ALA A 262 4.78 -4.53 13.58
C ALA A 262 3.88 -3.59 14.41
N ARG A 263 3.36 -4.04 15.55
CA ARG A 263 2.53 -3.20 16.44
C ARG A 263 3.26 -2.85 17.72
N ARG A 264 2.90 -1.71 18.29
CA ARG A 264 3.28 -1.37 19.65
C ARG A 264 2.54 -2.29 20.61
N LEU A 265 3.28 -2.92 21.53
CA LEU A 265 2.74 -3.76 22.61
C LEU A 265 2.84 -3.10 23.99
N ASP A 266 3.42 -1.91 24.06
CA ASP A 266 3.65 -1.16 25.28
C ASP A 266 2.48 -0.23 25.66
N LEU A 267 1.40 -0.18 24.86
CA LEU A 267 0.23 0.63 25.16
C LEU A 267 -0.50 0.13 26.42
N PRO A 268 -1.29 0.99 27.10
CA PRO A 268 -1.83 0.69 28.42
C PRO A 268 -2.81 -0.50 28.44
N PHE A 269 -3.68 -0.64 27.44
CA PHE A 269 -4.65 -1.73 27.40
C PHE A 269 -4.06 -2.89 26.62
N ARG A 270 -3.93 -4.07 27.24
CA ARG A 270 -3.24 -5.23 26.67
C ARG A 270 -4.10 -6.47 26.76
N LEU A 271 -3.96 -7.33 25.76
CA LEU A 271 -4.64 -8.60 25.64
C LEU A 271 -3.66 -9.68 25.18
N ALA A 272 -3.75 -10.86 25.79
CA ALA A 272 -3.09 -12.07 25.37
C ALA A 272 -4.14 -13.19 25.23
N ALA A 273 -4.15 -13.87 24.09
CA ALA A 273 -5.00 -15.04 23.84
C ALA A 273 -4.12 -16.21 23.37
N PRO A 274 -4.39 -17.46 23.80
CA PRO A 274 -3.77 -18.64 23.19
C PRO A 274 -4.04 -18.66 21.68
N LEU A 275 -3.04 -19.02 20.88
CA LEU A 275 -3.17 -19.17 19.43
C LEU A 275 -3.52 -20.62 19.09
N ASN A 276 -4.81 -20.88 18.86
CA ASN A 276 -5.38 -22.19 18.59
C ASN A 276 -6.67 -22.04 17.75
N ARG A 277 -7.44 -23.11 17.58
CA ARG A 277 -8.68 -23.09 16.77
C ARG A 277 -9.81 -22.25 17.39
N GLU A 278 -9.79 -22.07 18.71
CA GLU A 278 -10.81 -21.35 19.48
C GLU A 278 -10.48 -19.86 19.63
N THR A 279 -9.30 -19.40 19.16
CA THR A 279 -8.85 -18.00 19.34
C THR A 279 -9.87 -17.00 18.82
N ALA A 280 -10.46 -17.23 17.64
CA ALA A 280 -11.43 -16.30 17.06
C ALA A 280 -12.70 -16.15 17.92
N GLU A 281 -13.18 -17.27 18.49
CA GLU A 281 -14.35 -17.31 19.35
C GLU A 281 -14.05 -16.66 20.70
N ALA A 282 -12.90 -16.97 21.29
CA ALA A 282 -12.45 -16.36 22.54
C ALA A 282 -12.30 -14.84 22.44
N LEU A 283 -11.69 -14.34 21.35
CA LEU A 283 -11.57 -12.90 21.08
C LEU A 283 -12.94 -12.22 20.93
N SER A 284 -13.87 -12.84 20.19
CA SER A 284 -15.21 -12.28 19.98
C SER A 284 -16.05 -12.30 21.26
N ALA A 285 -15.96 -13.38 22.04
CA ALA A 285 -16.64 -13.50 23.31
C ALA A 285 -16.14 -12.44 24.30
N TRP A 286 -14.82 -12.25 24.40
CA TRP A 286 -14.23 -11.21 25.24
C TRP A 286 -14.63 -9.80 24.78
N ALA A 287 -14.56 -9.53 23.46
CA ALA A 287 -14.93 -8.24 22.90
C ALA A 287 -16.40 -7.88 23.20
N GLY A 288 -17.29 -8.87 23.18
CA GLY A 288 -18.71 -8.76 23.53
C GLY A 288 -19.05 -8.97 25.02
N GLU A 289 -18.06 -8.89 25.93
CA GLU A 289 -18.24 -8.99 27.39
C GLU A 289 -18.89 -10.29 27.89
N LYS A 290 -18.71 -11.40 27.15
CA LYS A 290 -19.17 -12.71 27.57
C LYS A 290 -18.15 -13.36 28.51
N SER A 291 -18.63 -13.90 29.62
CA SER A 291 -17.82 -14.66 30.59
C SER A 291 -17.25 -15.95 29.99
N GLY A 292 -16.09 -16.38 30.49
CA GLY A 292 -15.48 -17.69 30.15
C GLY A 292 -14.56 -17.70 28.93
N ALA A 293 -14.26 -16.55 28.33
CA ALA A 293 -13.27 -16.46 27.26
C ALA A 293 -11.86 -16.76 27.81
N LEU A 294 -11.10 -17.65 27.14
CA LEU A 294 -9.69 -17.90 27.41
C LEU A 294 -8.81 -16.75 26.90
N VAL A 295 -9.03 -15.56 27.46
CA VAL A 295 -8.35 -14.32 27.12
C VAL A 295 -7.86 -13.66 28.40
N TYR A 296 -6.59 -13.29 28.42
CA TYR A 296 -5.99 -12.52 29.50
C TYR A 296 -5.93 -11.07 29.07
N SER A 297 -6.69 -10.20 29.73
CA SER A 297 -6.68 -8.76 29.46
C SER A 297 -6.33 -7.98 30.72
N GLY A 298 -5.68 -6.85 30.54
CA GLY A 298 -5.38 -5.96 31.65
C GLY A 298 -5.01 -4.56 31.19
N HIS A 299 -5.05 -3.64 32.14
CA HIS A 299 -4.51 -2.31 31.99
C HIS A 299 -3.16 -2.25 32.69
N GLY A 300 -2.10 -1.95 31.96
CA GLY A 300 -0.75 -1.82 32.49
C GLY A 300 -0.71 -0.74 33.56
N ALA A 301 -0.37 -1.12 34.79
CA ALA A 301 0.01 -0.19 35.84
C ALA A 301 1.53 0.01 35.80
N SER A 302 1.99 1.26 35.84
CA SER A 302 3.41 1.53 36.08
C SER A 302 3.79 1.06 37.48
N GLY A 303 4.88 0.32 37.63
CA GLY A 303 5.31 -0.16 38.94
C GLY A 303 6.63 -0.92 38.90
N LYS A 304 7.25 -1.09 40.07
CA LYS A 304 8.43 -1.95 40.20
C LYS A 304 8.01 -3.40 40.05
N GLN A 305 8.70 -4.14 39.19
CA GLN A 305 8.57 -5.59 39.09
C GLN A 305 9.44 -6.24 40.16
N VAL A 306 8.89 -7.20 40.89
CA VAL A 306 9.61 -7.97 41.92
C VAL A 306 9.60 -9.44 41.50
N TRP A 307 10.79 -10.04 41.43
CA TRP A 307 10.95 -11.47 41.18
C TRP A 307 11.09 -12.19 42.52
N LEU A 308 10.12 -13.05 42.85
CA LEU A 308 10.13 -13.85 44.06
C LEU A 308 10.65 -15.24 43.72
N PHE A 309 11.83 -15.60 44.24
CA PHE A 309 12.44 -16.90 44.03
C PHE A 309 11.97 -17.85 45.13
N THR A 310 11.42 -18.99 44.74
CA THR A 310 10.91 -20.00 45.70
C THR A 310 12.07 -20.69 46.42
N GLY A 311 11.84 -21.06 47.67
CA GLY A 311 12.77 -21.88 48.45
C GLY A 311 12.66 -23.37 48.16
N GLN A 312 13.24 -24.19 49.04
CA GLN A 312 13.10 -25.65 48.98
C GLN A 312 11.63 -26.07 49.17
N GLY A 313 11.18 -27.06 48.41
CA GLY A 313 9.83 -27.64 48.49
C GLY A 313 8.96 -27.45 47.24
N SER A 314 9.37 -26.61 46.28
CA SER A 314 8.66 -26.39 45.01
C SER A 314 9.13 -27.32 43.87
N HIS A 315 9.99 -28.30 44.16
CA HIS A 315 10.56 -29.17 43.14
C HIS A 315 9.59 -30.32 42.79
N TRP A 316 9.64 -30.76 41.54
CA TRP A 316 8.90 -31.92 41.06
C TRP A 316 9.70 -32.62 39.95
N ARG A 317 9.44 -33.91 39.72
CA ARG A 317 10.14 -34.71 38.71
C ARG A 317 9.89 -34.10 37.32
N THR A 318 10.94 -33.96 36.51
CA THR A 318 10.92 -33.30 35.17
C THR A 318 10.63 -31.79 35.14
N MET A 319 10.75 -31.08 36.27
CA MET A 319 10.62 -29.62 36.27
C MET A 319 11.57 -28.97 35.24
N GLY A 320 11.04 -28.06 34.42
CA GLY A 320 11.83 -27.35 33.40
C GLY A 320 12.14 -28.13 32.12
N GLN A 321 11.76 -29.41 31.99
CA GLN A 321 12.09 -30.24 30.82
C GLN A 321 11.58 -29.64 29.50
N THR A 322 10.31 -29.20 29.44
CA THR A 322 9.75 -28.55 28.24
C THR A 322 10.48 -27.26 27.90
N MET A 323 10.84 -26.46 28.92
CA MET A 323 11.60 -25.23 28.71
C MET A 323 13.01 -25.52 28.18
N TYR A 324 13.66 -26.56 28.69
CA TYR A 324 14.95 -27.03 28.20
C TYR A 324 14.89 -27.48 26.73
N GLN A 325 13.81 -28.16 26.32
CA GLN A 325 13.65 -28.65 24.94
C GLN A 325 13.30 -27.53 23.94
N HIS A 326 12.57 -26.49 24.36
CA HIS A 326 11.99 -25.51 23.43
C HIS A 326 12.55 -24.08 23.57
N SER A 327 13.28 -23.77 24.65
CA SER A 327 13.89 -22.46 24.86
C SER A 327 15.41 -22.57 24.91
N THR A 328 16.07 -22.16 23.83
CA THR A 328 17.53 -22.11 23.73
C THR A 328 18.14 -21.31 24.89
N ALA A 329 17.56 -20.16 25.24
CA ALA A 329 18.06 -19.33 26.33
C ALA A 329 17.97 -20.03 27.70
N PHE A 330 16.92 -20.83 27.93
CA PHE A 330 16.77 -21.62 29.15
C PHE A 330 17.78 -22.76 29.17
N ALA A 331 17.90 -23.52 28.07
CA ALA A 331 18.83 -24.63 27.92
C ALA A 331 20.28 -24.18 28.13
N ASP A 332 20.73 -23.17 27.39
CA ASP A 332 22.09 -22.62 27.48
C ASP A 332 22.42 -22.14 28.90
N THR A 333 21.44 -21.55 29.59
CA THR A 333 21.62 -21.08 30.97
C THR A 333 21.75 -22.24 31.94
N LEU A 334 20.90 -23.26 31.80
CA LEU A 334 20.93 -24.44 32.64
C LEU A 334 22.21 -25.25 32.44
N ASP A 335 22.63 -25.45 31.18
CA ASP A 335 23.87 -26.13 30.82
C ASP A 335 25.11 -25.42 31.38
N ARG A 336 25.15 -24.08 31.32
CA ARG A 336 26.22 -23.28 31.95
C ARG A 336 26.29 -23.46 33.46
N CYS A 337 25.15 -23.58 34.13
CA CYS A 337 25.12 -23.82 35.57
C CYS A 337 25.65 -25.21 35.92
N PHE A 338 25.28 -26.24 35.16
CA PHE A 338 25.75 -27.61 35.39
C PHE A 338 27.20 -27.85 34.99
N PHE A 339 27.73 -27.12 34.00
CA PHE A 339 29.15 -27.21 33.62
C PHE A 339 30.10 -26.61 34.68
N ARG A 340 29.58 -25.79 35.60
CA ARG A 340 30.37 -25.12 36.67
C ARG A 340 30.30 -25.84 38.02
N LEU A 341 29.59 -26.96 38.10
CA LEU A 341 29.48 -27.82 39.28
C LEU A 341 30.41 -29.01 39.16
#